data_AF-A0A0S3SL16-F1
#
_entry.id   AF-A0A0S3SL16-F1
#
_cell.length_a   1.000
_cell.length_b   1.000
_cell.length_c   1.000
_cell.angle_alpha   90.00
_cell.angle_beta   90.00
_cell.angle_gamma   90.00
#
_symmetry.space_group_name_H-M   'P 1'
#
loop_
_entity.id
_entity.type
_entity.pdbx_description
1 polymer ?
#
loop_
_entity_poly.entity_id
_entity_poly.type
_entity_poly.pdbx_seq_one_letter_code
_entity_poly.pdbx_strand_id
1 'polypeptide(L)'
;MEHSGLFKTTIFLISHMLSVLFIIILCIIHVIMQLVELDSRYKLAESKDYEVKTAFLKWAISCGCKTYYNEVEKTLKEVGRIKYLRPLYTALMSGNEDDKVFAKTVFSEARESYHPIAQSVVEGILSNNL
;
A
#
# COMPACT_ATOMS: atom_id res chain seq x y z
N MET A 1 34.33 -32.79 -19.34
CA MET A 1 34.69 -31.38 -19.66
C MET A 1 33.47 -30.44 -19.75
N GLU A 2 32.23 -30.93 -19.70
CA GLU A 2 31.03 -30.08 -19.81
C GLU A 2 30.60 -29.37 -18.51
N HIS A 3 31.01 -29.86 -17.34
CA HIS A 3 30.60 -29.30 -16.04
C HIS A 3 31.11 -27.87 -15.76
N SER A 4 32.17 -27.39 -16.43
CA SER A 4 32.74 -26.07 -16.19
C SER A 4 31.98 -24.92 -16.89
N GLY A 5 31.33 -25.21 -18.02
CA GLY A 5 30.52 -24.24 -18.76
C GLY A 5 29.21 -23.93 -18.04
N LEU A 6 28.56 -24.95 -17.48
CA LEU A 6 27.33 -24.79 -16.70
C LEU A 6 27.54 -23.91 -15.46
N PHE A 7 28.67 -24.10 -14.75
CA PHE A 7 28.97 -23.36 -13.52
C PHE A 7 29.20 -21.86 -13.77
N LYS A 8 29.91 -21.50 -14.86
CA LYS A 8 30.11 -20.09 -15.26
C LYS A 8 28.80 -19.42 -15.64
N THR A 9 27.94 -20.10 -16.40
CA THR A 9 26.62 -19.56 -16.78
C THR A 9 25.72 -19.36 -15.57
N THR A 10 25.71 -20.32 -14.63
CA THR A 10 24.93 -20.20 -13.39
C THR A 10 25.42 -19.04 -12.52
N ILE A 11 26.73 -18.86 -12.35
CA ILE A 11 27.27 -17.71 -11.59
C ILE A 11 26.92 -16.38 -12.26
N PHE A 12 27.03 -16.29 -13.59
CA PHE A 12 26.66 -15.09 -14.34
C PHE A 12 25.17 -14.75 -14.17
N LEU A 13 24.29 -15.75 -14.28
CA LEU A 13 22.85 -15.59 -14.09
C LEU A 13 22.51 -15.16 -12.65
N ILE A 14 23.13 -15.77 -11.63
CA ILE A 14 22.94 -15.39 -10.23
C ILE A 14 23.42 -13.96 -9.98
N SER A 15 24.60 -13.58 -10.49
CA SER A 15 25.12 -12.21 -10.37
C SER A 15 24.19 -11.19 -11.02
N HIS A 16 23.67 -11.49 -12.22
CA HIS A 16 22.74 -10.62 -12.91
C HIS A 16 21.41 -10.47 -12.15
N MET A 17 20.86 -11.57 -11.64
CA MET A 17 19.65 -11.56 -10.81
C MET A 17 19.84 -10.74 -9.53
N LEU A 18 21.00 -10.84 -8.88
CA LEU A 18 21.35 -10.02 -7.72
C LEU A 18 21.43 -8.54 -8.06
N SER A 19 22.02 -8.17 -9.20
CA SER A 19 22.08 -6.78 -9.66
C SER A 19 20.70 -6.20 -9.95
N VAL A 20 19.82 -6.97 -10.61
CA VAL A 20 18.44 -6.54 -10.89
C VAL A 20 17.66 -6.35 -9.59
N LEU A 21 17.75 -7.31 -8.65
CA LEU A 21 17.09 -7.21 -7.36
C LEU A 21 17.59 -6.00 -6.56
N PHE A 22 18.89 -5.71 -6.58
CA PHE A 22 19.46 -4.53 -5.94
C PHE A 22 18.89 -3.23 -6.50
N ILE A 23 18.76 -3.11 -7.83
CA ILE A 23 18.18 -1.93 -8.48
C ILE A 23 16.71 -1.75 -8.08
N ILE A 24 15.93 -2.84 -8.03
CA ILE A 24 14.52 -2.80 -7.61
C ILE A 24 14.40 -2.33 -6.16
N ILE A 25 15.20 -2.91 -5.26
CA ILE A 25 15.21 -2.53 -3.84
C ILE A 25 15.59 -1.06 -3.66
N LEU A 26 16.65 -0.62 -4.34
CA LEU A 26 17.10 0.77 -4.27
C LEU A 26 16.02 1.74 -4.77
N CYS A 27 15.31 1.38 -5.85
CA CYS A 27 14.21 2.16 -6.38
C CYS A 27 13.06 2.28 -5.37
N ILE A 28 12.66 1.16 -4.74
CA ILE A 28 11.60 1.16 -3.70
C ILE A 28 12.01 2.03 -2.51
N ILE A 29 13.25 1.89 -2.02
CA ILE A 29 13.78 2.71 -0.93
C ILE A 29 13.74 4.19 -1.30
N HIS A 30 14.18 4.54 -2.50
CA HIS A 30 14.19 5.92 -2.97
C HIS A 30 12.78 6.53 -3.03
N VAL A 31 11.80 5.77 -3.53
CA VAL A 31 10.39 6.21 -3.57
C VAL A 31 9.84 6.43 -2.17
N ILE A 32 10.09 5.51 -1.23
CA ILE A 32 9.65 5.67 0.17
C ILE A 32 10.29 6.92 0.81
N MET A 33 11.57 7.16 0.55
CA MET A 33 12.26 8.36 1.07
C MET A 33 11.63 9.65 0.54
N GLN A 34 11.32 9.73 -0.76
CA GLN A 34 10.67 10.90 -1.34
C GLN A 34 9.27 11.13 -0.74
N LEU A 35 8.53 10.05 -0.51
CA LEU A 35 7.20 10.11 0.09
C LEU A 35 7.26 10.70 1.51
N VAL A 36 8.21 10.25 2.32
CA VAL A 36 8.44 10.77 3.68
C VAL A 36 8.93 12.21 3.67
N GLU A 37 9.83 12.57 2.76
CA GLU A 37 10.32 13.95 2.62
C GLU A 37 9.21 14.91 2.22
N LEU A 38 8.35 14.49 1.28
CA LEU A 38 7.21 15.27 0.82
C LEU A 38 6.23 15.54 1.97
N ASP A 39 5.89 14.52 2.73
CA ASP A 39 5.00 14.67 3.88
C ASP A 39 5.63 15.50 5.02
N SER A 40 6.93 15.36 5.24
CA SER A 40 7.67 16.19 6.20
C SER A 40 7.52 17.69 5.90
N ARG A 41 7.55 18.06 4.61
CA ARG A 41 7.45 19.45 4.15
C ARG A 41 6.02 19.98 4.11
N TYR A 42 5.07 19.17 3.64
CA TYR A 42 3.72 19.64 3.31
C TYR A 42 2.62 19.10 4.22
N LYS A 43 2.94 18.16 5.13
CA LYS A 43 2.00 17.55 6.08
C LYS A 43 0.74 16.99 5.41
N LEU A 44 0.95 16.26 4.31
CA LEU A 44 -0.12 15.77 3.44
C LEU A 44 -0.98 14.70 4.12
N ALA A 45 -0.36 13.84 4.94
CA ALA A 45 -1.06 12.82 5.72
C ALA A 45 -2.05 13.44 6.72
N GLU A 46 -1.77 14.65 7.21
CA GLU A 46 -2.61 15.39 8.15
C GLU A 46 -3.42 16.52 7.48
N SER A 47 -3.46 16.55 6.15
CA SER A 47 -4.16 17.59 5.41
C SER A 47 -5.65 17.61 5.75
N LYS A 48 -6.21 18.83 5.87
CA LYS A 48 -7.66 19.06 6.04
C LYS A 48 -8.45 18.78 4.77
N ASP A 49 -7.79 18.81 3.62
CA ASP A 49 -8.39 18.43 2.35
C ASP A 49 -8.31 16.91 2.18
N TYR A 50 -9.45 16.25 2.32
CA TYR A 50 -9.54 14.80 2.19
C TYR A 50 -9.21 14.28 0.79
N GLU A 51 -9.31 15.09 -0.27
CA GLU A 51 -8.89 14.65 -1.60
C GLU A 51 -7.37 14.50 -1.65
N VAL A 52 -6.66 15.51 -1.14
CA VAL A 52 -5.19 15.49 -1.04
C VAL A 52 -4.73 14.39 -0.08
N LYS A 53 -5.33 14.33 1.11
CA LYS A 53 -5.01 13.32 2.14
C LYS A 53 -5.25 11.90 1.63
N THR A 54 -6.40 11.62 1.01
CA THR A 54 -6.70 10.30 0.46
C THR A 54 -5.74 9.92 -0.68
N ALA A 55 -5.43 10.86 -1.57
CA ALA A 55 -4.49 10.62 -2.67
C ALA A 55 -3.09 10.27 -2.14
N PHE A 56 -2.61 11.01 -1.14
CA PHE A 56 -1.32 10.76 -0.50
C PHE A 56 -1.30 9.41 0.22
N LEU A 57 -2.31 9.11 1.06
CA LEU A 57 -2.39 7.86 1.82
C LEU A 57 -2.50 6.64 0.88
N LYS A 58 -3.26 6.75 -0.22
CA LYS A 58 -3.32 5.70 -1.25
C LYS A 58 -1.94 5.42 -1.84
N TRP A 59 -1.15 6.46 -2.12
CA TRP A 59 0.22 6.30 -2.62
C TRP A 59 1.12 5.63 -1.58
N ALA A 60 1.03 6.05 -0.32
CA ALA A 60 1.78 5.47 0.79
C ALA A 60 1.51 3.96 0.96
N ILE A 61 0.23 3.56 0.89
CA ILE A 61 -0.17 2.14 0.92
C ILE A 61 0.41 1.38 -0.28
N SER A 62 0.31 1.95 -1.48
CA SER A 62 0.80 1.32 -2.71
C SER A 62 2.32 1.10 -2.70
N CYS A 63 3.06 1.95 -1.98
CA CYS A 63 4.49 1.79 -1.75
C CYS A 63 4.85 0.86 -0.58
N GLY A 64 3.86 0.33 0.15
CA GLY A 64 4.07 -0.49 1.35
C GLY A 64 4.64 0.28 2.54
N CYS A 65 4.45 1.60 2.59
CA CYS A 65 5.00 2.43 3.65
C CYS A 65 4.13 2.34 4.93
N LYS A 66 4.48 1.40 5.82
CA LYS A 66 3.74 1.12 7.06
C LYS A 66 3.68 2.30 8.05
N THR A 67 4.57 3.30 7.92
CA THR A 67 4.59 4.51 8.75
C THR A 67 3.24 5.25 8.77
N TYR A 68 2.48 5.18 7.67
CA TYR A 68 1.23 5.92 7.51
C TYR A 68 -0.02 5.14 7.88
N TYR A 69 0.10 3.88 8.30
CA TYR A 69 -1.07 3.01 8.52
C TYR A 69 -1.96 3.53 9.66
N ASN A 70 -1.37 4.16 10.68
CA ASN A 70 -2.13 4.82 11.74
C ASN A 70 -3.02 5.97 11.18
N GLU A 71 -2.50 6.77 10.25
CA GLU A 71 -3.28 7.83 9.61
C GLU A 71 -4.31 7.27 8.63
N VAL A 72 -4.02 6.16 7.95
CA VAL A 72 -5.00 5.43 7.13
C VAL A 72 -6.17 4.96 8.00
N GLU A 73 -5.90 4.29 9.11
CA GLU A 73 -6.92 3.81 10.04
C GLU A 73 -7.78 4.95 10.57
N LYS A 74 -7.14 6.01 11.07
CA LYS A 74 -7.83 7.20 11.56
C LYS A 74 -8.73 7.80 10.49
N THR A 75 -8.23 7.94 9.26
CA THR A 75 -8.99 8.46 8.12
C THR A 75 -10.20 7.59 7.84
N LEU A 76 -10.02 6.27 7.75
CA LEU A 76 -11.09 5.31 7.47
C LEU A 76 -12.17 5.37 8.56
N LYS A 77 -11.79 5.45 9.85
CA LYS A 77 -12.74 5.55 10.96
C LYS A 77 -13.48 6.90 11.00
N GLU A 78 -12.85 7.97 10.53
CA GLU A 78 -13.41 9.33 10.54
C GLU A 78 -14.35 9.60 9.36
N VAL A 79 -14.07 9.06 8.17
CA VAL A 79 -14.85 9.35 6.95
C VAL A 79 -15.83 8.23 6.61
N GLY A 80 -17.08 8.58 6.30
CA GLY A 80 -18.08 7.63 5.78
C GLY A 80 -18.31 7.69 4.26
N ARG A 81 -17.58 8.56 3.53
CA ARG A 81 -17.82 8.79 2.10
C ARG A 81 -17.10 7.75 1.25
N ILE A 82 -17.87 7.00 0.45
CA ILE A 82 -17.37 5.98 -0.49
C ILE A 82 -16.25 6.50 -1.40
N LYS A 83 -16.30 7.79 -1.77
CA LYS A 83 -15.26 8.47 -2.55
C LYS A 83 -13.85 8.28 -1.96
N TYR A 84 -13.73 8.26 -0.64
CA TYR A 84 -12.45 8.11 0.07
C TYR A 84 -12.21 6.67 0.53
N LEU A 85 -13.26 5.97 0.97
CA LEU A 85 -13.16 4.59 1.43
C LEU A 85 -12.70 3.64 0.32
N ARG A 86 -13.32 3.72 -0.87
CA ARG A 86 -13.04 2.84 -2.00
C ARG A 86 -11.55 2.83 -2.38
N PRO A 87 -10.89 3.96 -2.69
CA PRO A 87 -9.50 3.94 -3.10
C PRO A 87 -8.55 3.41 -2.01
N LEU A 88 -8.81 3.68 -0.73
CA LEU A 88 -7.96 3.21 0.37
C LEU A 88 -8.11 1.70 0.59
N TYR A 89 -9.34 1.18 0.68
CA TYR A 89 -9.56 -0.25 0.81
C TYR A 89 -9.08 -1.03 -0.41
N THR A 90 -9.27 -0.51 -1.62
CA THR A 90 -8.74 -1.15 -2.83
C THR A 90 -7.21 -1.20 -2.83
N ALA A 91 -6.54 -0.13 -2.39
CA ALA A 91 -5.08 -0.12 -2.28
C ALA A 91 -4.59 -1.15 -1.26
N LEU A 92 -5.21 -1.24 -0.08
CA LEU A 92 -4.87 -2.23 0.94
C LEU A 92 -5.08 -3.67 0.46
N MET A 93 -6.21 -3.94 -0.22
CA MET A 93 -6.51 -5.27 -0.74
C MET A 93 -5.60 -5.70 -1.90
N SER A 94 -4.97 -4.74 -2.58
CA SER A 94 -3.95 -5.01 -3.61
C SER A 94 -2.56 -5.26 -3.03
N GLY A 95 -2.38 -5.05 -1.72
CA GLY A 95 -1.13 -5.25 -1.00
C GLY A 95 -0.86 -6.71 -0.62
N ASN A 96 0.05 -6.88 0.34
CA ASN A 96 0.39 -8.20 0.88
C ASN A 96 -0.70 -8.71 1.85
N GLU A 97 -0.51 -9.91 2.41
CA GLU A 97 -1.48 -10.49 3.35
C GLU A 97 -1.64 -9.67 4.63
N ASP A 98 -0.58 -9.03 5.14
CA ASP A 98 -0.70 -8.14 6.32
C ASP A 98 -1.64 -6.96 6.02
N ASP A 99 -1.55 -6.38 4.81
CA ASP A 99 -2.36 -5.24 4.38
C ASP A 99 -3.83 -5.62 4.27
N LYS A 100 -4.12 -6.83 3.77
CA LYS A 100 -5.47 -7.39 3.71
C LYS A 100 -6.04 -7.67 5.09
N VAL A 101 -5.23 -8.21 6.01
CA VAL A 101 -5.63 -8.42 7.40
C VAL A 101 -5.93 -7.09 8.07
N PHE A 102 -5.05 -6.11 7.90
CA PHE A 102 -5.25 -4.75 8.42
C PHE A 102 -6.55 -4.12 7.89
N ALA A 103 -6.81 -4.20 6.58
CA ALA A 103 -8.05 -3.71 5.98
C ALA A 103 -9.30 -4.33 6.62
N LYS A 104 -9.30 -5.65 6.83
CA LYS A 104 -10.42 -6.37 7.46
C LYS A 104 -10.61 -5.96 8.92
N THR A 105 -9.53 -5.81 9.68
CA THR A 105 -9.58 -5.35 11.07
C THR A 105 -10.18 -3.95 11.15
N VAL A 106 -9.65 -2.98 10.40
CA VAL A 106 -10.15 -1.61 10.41
C VAL A 106 -11.61 -1.56 9.96
N PHE A 107 -11.99 -2.32 8.93
CA PHE A 107 -13.39 -2.41 8.53
C PHE A 107 -14.29 -2.96 9.64
N SER A 108 -13.89 -4.00 10.35
CA SER A 108 -14.70 -4.57 11.43
C SER A 108 -15.01 -3.55 12.54
N GLU A 109 -14.04 -2.67 12.83
CA GLU A 109 -14.17 -1.63 13.86
C GLU A 109 -14.95 -0.40 13.36
N ALA A 110 -14.78 -0.03 12.10
CA ALA A 110 -15.45 1.14 11.51
C ALA A 110 -16.83 0.82 10.90
N ARG A 111 -17.19 -0.46 10.73
CA ARG A 111 -18.38 -0.89 10.00
C ARG A 111 -19.65 -0.20 10.48
N GLU A 112 -19.84 -0.10 11.79
CA GLU A 112 -21.05 0.45 12.41
C GLU A 112 -21.22 1.95 12.16
N SER A 113 -20.11 2.70 11.94
CA SER A 113 -20.18 4.13 11.64
C SER A 113 -20.49 4.42 10.18
N TYR A 114 -20.32 3.44 9.29
CA TYR A 114 -20.57 3.61 7.86
C TYR A 114 -22.05 3.51 7.51
N HIS A 115 -22.45 4.31 6.52
CA HIS A 115 -23.77 4.17 5.89
C HIS A 115 -23.92 2.77 5.25
N PRO A 116 -25.10 2.12 5.28
CA PRO A 116 -25.28 0.77 4.74
C PRO A 116 -24.77 0.58 3.30
N ILE A 117 -24.99 1.57 2.43
CA ILE A 117 -24.46 1.55 1.05
C ILE A 117 -22.92 1.50 1.03
N ALA A 118 -22.27 2.25 1.92
CA ALA A 118 -20.81 2.24 2.03
C ALA A 118 -20.29 0.89 2.57
N GLN A 119 -21.00 0.29 3.53
CA GLN A 119 -20.68 -1.05 4.03
C GLN A 119 -20.69 -2.06 2.89
N SER A 120 -21.76 -2.12 2.10
CA SER A 120 -21.86 -3.07 0.97
C SER A 120 -20.75 -2.88 -0.07
N VAL A 121 -20.36 -1.64 -0.36
CA VAL A 121 -19.25 -1.36 -1.28
C VAL A 121 -17.92 -1.87 -0.72
N VAL A 122 -17.63 -1.60 0.56
CA VAL A 122 -16.38 -2.05 1.18
C VAL A 122 -16.35 -3.58 1.31
N GLU A 123 -17.45 -4.22 1.70
CA GLU A 123 -17.57 -5.68 1.74
C GLU A 123 -17.29 -6.32 0.37
N GLY A 124 -17.78 -5.71 -0.71
CA GLY A 124 -17.50 -6.14 -2.08
C GLY A 124 -16.00 -6.11 -2.40
N ILE A 125 -15.30 -5.05 -1.96
CA ILE A 125 -13.84 -4.91 -2.12
C ILE A 125 -13.10 -5.97 -1.29
N LEU A 126 -13.49 -6.19 -0.03
CA LEU A 126 -12.84 -7.16 0.86
C LEU A 126 -13.03 -8.62 0.43
N SER A 127 -14.11 -8.90 -0.31
CA SER A 127 -14.46 -10.25 -0.78
C SER A 127 -13.85 -10.61 -2.14
N ASN A 128 -13.02 -9.73 -2.73
CA ASN A 128 -12.37 -9.95 -4.04
C ASN A 128 -13.35 -10.12 -5.24
N ASN A 129 -14.55 -9.52 -5.16
CA ASN A 129 -15.54 -9.54 -6.25
C ASN A 129 -15.39 -8.35 -7.22
N LEU A 130 -14.16 -8.05 -7.66
CA LEU A 130 -13.87 -7.03 -8.68
C LEU A 130 -13.02 -7.62 -9.80
#